data_AF-A0A3A9F0N8-F1
#
_entry.id   AF-A0A3A9F0N8-F1
#
_cell.length_a   1.000
_cell.length_b   1.000
_cell.length_c   1.000
_cell.angle_alpha   90.00
_cell.angle_beta   90.00
_cell.angle_gamma   90.00
#
_symmetry.space_group_name_H-M   'P 1'
#
loop_
_entity.id
_entity.type
_entity.pdbx_description
1 polymer ?
#
loop_
_entity_poly.entity_id
_entity_poly.type
_entity_poly.pdbx_seq_one_letter_code
_entity_poly.pdbx_strand_id
1 'polypeptide(L)'
;MIGKPLVSVVTVCYNEEKSIKRVLESVLCQRYDNFEYIIKDGGSTDRTNEIIECYKKKFKKRGIPFKYVSKKDGGIYDAMNKAVSLCQGEWVQFMNGDDRFYNQYVLSNVFSGKDYEGADILYGDALEQEFGQYYYYPKRMKEIESRMPFSHQSSFVRRKVLETYPFHTSYKIGSDYDFLLTAYKAGLSFQDVNCIVSVVAKEGVSTVNLYDTFVESMEIRKKHGIFLMTDKEYKRALIFVRLKQIGMDYFPKWLKFSIRKVQRIMRGQQRQVKKKKSRKKSLFCRKIEEIGSVLYRSLVFPFVRIGIEKKTKSVMRQGSYINDGTILKGKNYIGKNVYLSNVELGFGSYVSDKGILKNTKIGKYTSIGPEVQTVLGGHPSHTIAAVHPAFFSKGTDLGFTYQKETIFQEFDYIDKEKNIQVLIGNDVWIGSGTKILQGVTIGDGAIIGACSLVTKDVPPYEIYGGVPAKKIKDRFGDTEKKGLKRLQWWNKGEPWILAHVREFKDVKELLLKNGQ
;
A
#
# COMPACT_ATOMS: atom_id res chain seq x y z
N MET A 1 41.50 15.58 -2.37
CA MET A 1 40.09 16.00 -2.25
C MET A 1 39.32 15.31 -3.37
N ILE A 2 38.30 14.51 -3.06
CA ILE A 2 37.44 13.93 -4.09
C ILE A 2 36.82 15.11 -4.86
N GLY A 3 37.04 15.15 -6.18
CA GLY A 3 36.55 16.24 -7.02
C GLY A 3 35.03 16.33 -6.98
N LYS A 4 34.47 17.54 -7.14
CA LYS A 4 33.03 17.70 -7.39
C LYS A 4 32.78 17.44 -8.88
N PRO A 5 32.17 16.32 -9.30
CA PRO A 5 31.93 16.07 -10.72
C PRO A 5 30.93 17.09 -11.31
N LEU A 6 31.11 17.46 -12.57
CA LEU A 6 30.15 18.31 -13.27
C LEU A 6 28.89 17.51 -13.61
N VAL A 7 27.73 18.01 -13.22
CA VAL A 7 26.43 17.38 -13.51
C VAL A 7 25.68 18.21 -14.56
N SER A 8 25.23 17.57 -15.64
CA SER A 8 24.32 18.17 -16.61
C SER A 8 22.88 17.81 -16.24
N VAL A 9 22.12 18.78 -15.74
CA VAL A 9 20.67 18.64 -15.59
C VAL A 9 20.02 18.96 -16.93
N VAL A 10 19.10 18.11 -17.39
CA VAL A 10 18.46 18.20 -18.69
C VAL A 10 16.95 18.22 -18.53
N THR A 11 16.29 19.18 -19.17
CA THR A 11 14.83 19.19 -19.33
C THR A 11 14.48 19.14 -20.81
N VAL A 12 13.75 18.10 -21.22
CA VAL A 12 13.05 18.09 -22.51
C VAL A 12 11.59 18.49 -22.29
N CYS A 13 11.06 19.36 -23.13
CA CYS A 13 9.70 19.89 -23.00
C CYS A 13 9.03 20.18 -24.35
N TYR A 14 7.71 20.10 -24.38
CA TYR A 14 6.87 20.52 -25.51
C TYR A 14 5.46 20.88 -25.00
N ASN A 15 5.07 22.14 -25.13
CA ASN A 15 3.81 22.70 -24.65
C ASN A 15 3.55 22.46 -23.13
N GLU A 16 4.51 22.85 -22.31
CA GLU A 16 4.55 22.66 -20.85
C GLU A 16 4.29 23.97 -20.06
N GLU A 17 3.51 24.92 -20.60
CA GLU A 17 3.29 26.24 -19.99
C GLU A 17 2.86 26.15 -18.50
N LYS A 18 2.04 25.14 -18.17
CA LYS A 18 1.45 24.96 -16.82
C LYS A 18 2.44 24.42 -15.78
N SER A 19 3.53 23.81 -16.21
CA SER A 19 4.37 22.92 -15.40
C SER A 19 5.83 23.35 -15.42
N ILE A 20 6.33 23.87 -16.55
CA ILE A 20 7.75 24.17 -16.78
C ILE A 20 8.34 25.09 -15.69
N LYS A 21 7.58 26.08 -15.22
CA LYS A 21 8.02 26.99 -14.15
C LYS A 21 8.48 26.24 -12.90
N ARG A 22 7.76 25.18 -12.52
CA ARG A 22 8.07 24.37 -11.32
C ARG A 22 9.37 23.59 -11.50
N VAL A 23 9.64 23.08 -12.70
CA VAL A 23 10.89 22.40 -13.03
C VAL A 23 12.04 23.38 -12.87
N LEU A 24 11.96 24.53 -13.56
CA LEU A 24 12.97 25.59 -13.55
C LEU A 24 13.32 26.04 -12.13
N GLU A 25 12.30 26.25 -11.28
CA GLU A 25 12.50 26.62 -9.88
C GLU A 25 13.19 25.52 -9.07
N SER A 26 12.88 24.25 -9.32
CA SER A 26 13.49 23.12 -8.60
C SER A 26 14.96 22.92 -8.95
N VAL A 27 15.35 23.22 -10.19
CA VAL A 27 16.73 23.18 -10.66
C VAL A 27 17.50 24.41 -10.16
N LEU A 28 16.93 25.61 -10.31
CA LEU A 28 17.55 26.88 -9.90
C LEU A 28 17.88 26.92 -8.40
N CYS A 29 17.08 26.27 -7.55
CA CYS A 29 17.29 26.29 -6.11
C CYS A 29 18.31 25.26 -5.61
N GLN A 30 18.86 24.39 -6.45
CA GLN A 30 19.87 23.41 -6.02
C GLN A 30 21.09 24.09 -5.38
N ARG A 31 21.65 23.44 -4.35
CA ARG A 31 22.79 23.91 -3.54
C ARG A 31 24.10 23.19 -3.87
N TYR A 32 24.16 22.54 -5.02
CA TYR A 32 25.39 21.99 -5.57
C TYR A 32 25.95 23.02 -6.56
N ASP A 33 27.24 23.34 -6.48
CA ASP A 33 27.78 24.47 -7.23
C ASP A 33 28.36 24.06 -8.60
N ASN A 34 28.58 22.76 -8.85
CA ASN A 34 29.21 22.28 -10.08
C ASN A 34 28.21 21.56 -10.99
N PHE A 35 27.21 22.28 -11.49
CA PHE A 35 26.27 21.75 -12.47
C PHE A 35 25.93 22.78 -13.54
N GLU A 36 25.55 22.29 -14.71
CA GLU A 36 24.97 23.08 -15.80
C GLU A 36 23.53 22.64 -16.04
N TYR A 37 22.76 23.51 -16.70
CA TYR A 37 21.37 23.24 -17.04
C TYR A 37 21.11 23.39 -18.53
N ILE A 38 20.60 22.33 -19.15
CA ILE A 38 20.27 22.25 -20.56
C ILE A 38 18.76 22.07 -20.71
N ILE A 39 18.15 22.91 -21.54
CA ILE A 39 16.74 22.76 -21.93
C ILE A 39 16.65 22.55 -23.44
N LYS A 40 16.00 21.46 -23.83
CA LYS A 40 15.65 21.17 -25.22
C LYS A 40 14.14 21.24 -25.38
N ASP A 41 13.68 22.30 -26.04
CA ASP A 41 12.28 22.49 -26.36
C ASP A 41 11.97 21.95 -27.77
N GLY A 42 10.86 21.21 -27.90
CA GLY A 42 10.41 20.57 -29.14
C GLY A 42 9.70 21.50 -30.13
N GLY A 43 9.86 22.81 -29.99
CA GLY A 43 9.16 23.81 -30.79
C GLY A 43 7.77 24.12 -30.23
N SER A 44 7.70 24.39 -28.92
CA SER A 44 6.45 24.75 -28.23
C SER A 44 5.79 25.98 -28.87
N THR A 45 4.47 25.92 -28.97
CA THR A 45 3.62 26.99 -29.52
C THR A 45 2.84 27.75 -28.44
N ASP A 46 2.87 27.27 -27.20
CA ASP A 46 2.32 27.95 -26.03
C ASP A 46 3.37 28.87 -25.38
N ARG A 47 3.12 29.35 -24.14
CA ARG A 47 4.03 30.27 -23.45
C ARG A 47 5.24 29.58 -22.80
N THR A 48 5.50 28.30 -23.07
CA THR A 48 6.66 27.56 -22.52
C THR A 48 7.97 28.30 -22.76
N ASN A 49 8.20 28.72 -24.00
CA ASN A 49 9.45 29.38 -24.42
C ASN A 49 9.63 30.78 -23.81
N GLU A 50 8.52 31.53 -23.67
CA GLU A 50 8.49 32.82 -22.97
C GLU A 50 8.91 32.67 -21.50
N ILE A 51 8.36 31.64 -20.82
CA ILE A 51 8.68 31.36 -19.42
C ILE A 51 10.17 30.97 -19.28
N ILE A 52 10.69 30.11 -20.15
CA ILE A 52 12.10 29.69 -20.12
C ILE A 52 13.04 30.89 -20.27
N GLU A 53 12.78 31.78 -21.22
CA GLU A 53 13.60 32.97 -21.45
C GLU A 53 13.61 33.90 -20.22
N CYS A 54 12.50 34.01 -19.49
CA CYS A 54 12.45 34.79 -18.25
C CYS A 54 13.36 34.22 -17.14
N TYR A 55 13.69 32.92 -17.17
CA TYR A 55 14.57 32.29 -16.18
C TYR A 55 16.05 32.35 -16.55
N LYS A 56 16.39 32.60 -17.82
CA LYS A 56 17.78 32.72 -18.30
C LYS A 56 18.60 33.71 -17.47
N LYS A 57 18.03 34.89 -17.18
CA LYS A 57 18.66 35.90 -16.31
C LYS A 57 18.86 35.41 -14.86
N LYS A 58 17.94 34.59 -14.34
CA LYS A 58 18.01 34.05 -12.97
C LYS A 58 19.13 33.00 -12.84
N PHE A 59 19.26 32.09 -13.81
CA PHE A 59 20.36 31.13 -13.84
C PHE A 59 21.72 31.81 -14.01
N LYS A 60 21.81 32.80 -14.92
CA LYS A 60 23.02 33.63 -15.07
C LYS A 60 23.41 34.33 -13.77
N LYS A 61 22.46 34.96 -13.07
CA LYS A 61 22.69 35.60 -11.76
C LYS A 61 23.19 34.60 -10.70
N ARG A 62 22.75 33.35 -10.78
CA ARG A 62 23.18 32.28 -9.86
C ARG A 62 24.53 31.66 -10.24
N GLY A 63 25.09 32.03 -11.39
CA GLY A 63 26.35 31.48 -11.90
C GLY A 63 26.21 30.07 -12.47
N ILE A 64 25.00 29.61 -12.78
CA ILE A 64 24.75 28.28 -13.35
C ILE A 64 24.83 28.39 -14.89
N PRO A 65 25.74 27.67 -15.56
CA PRO A 65 25.77 27.61 -17.01
C PRO A 65 24.42 27.11 -17.55
N PHE A 66 23.82 27.86 -18.47
CA PHE A 66 22.47 27.62 -18.96
C PHE A 66 22.47 27.58 -20.49
N LYS A 67 22.04 26.47 -21.07
CA LYS A 67 21.85 26.28 -22.52
C LYS A 67 20.38 26.00 -22.81
N TYR A 68 19.84 26.65 -23.82
CA TYR A 68 18.45 26.49 -24.24
C TYR A 68 18.37 26.46 -25.75
N VAL A 69 17.71 25.43 -26.29
CA VAL A 69 17.50 25.23 -27.73
C VAL A 69 16.05 24.85 -27.99
N SER A 70 15.31 25.73 -28.64
CA SER A 70 13.97 25.43 -29.19
C SER A 70 14.07 25.10 -30.68
N LYS A 71 13.72 23.85 -31.03
CA LYS A 71 13.66 23.37 -32.41
C LYS A 71 12.83 22.09 -32.44
N LYS A 72 11.98 21.95 -33.45
CA LYS A 72 11.18 20.73 -33.67
C LYS A 72 12.05 19.47 -33.63
N ASP A 73 11.57 18.45 -32.95
CA ASP A 73 12.17 17.12 -32.84
C ASP A 73 11.17 16.02 -33.23
N GLY A 74 11.67 14.79 -33.31
CA GLY A 74 10.90 13.59 -33.66
C GLY A 74 10.19 12.94 -32.47
N GLY A 75 10.17 13.59 -31.30
CA GLY A 75 9.59 13.06 -30.07
C GLY A 75 10.55 13.14 -28.88
N ILE A 76 10.06 12.73 -27.70
CA ILE A 76 10.76 12.90 -26.42
C ILE A 76 12.18 12.31 -26.41
N TYR A 77 12.36 11.13 -26.99
CA TYR A 77 13.66 10.44 -27.00
C TYR A 77 14.64 11.02 -28.02
N ASP A 78 14.16 11.55 -29.13
CA ASP A 78 14.99 12.34 -30.06
C ASP A 78 15.44 13.64 -29.38
N ALA A 79 14.55 14.29 -28.63
CA ALA A 79 14.89 15.45 -27.82
C ALA A 79 15.94 15.13 -26.75
N MET A 80 15.81 14.00 -26.05
CA MET A 80 16.80 13.54 -25.06
C MET A 80 18.15 13.28 -25.68
N ASN A 81 18.21 12.52 -26.79
CA ASN A 81 19.47 12.24 -27.49
C ASN A 81 20.15 13.53 -27.97
N LYS A 82 19.38 14.48 -28.54
CA LYS A 82 19.89 15.79 -28.93
C LYS A 82 20.34 16.65 -27.75
N ALA A 83 19.75 16.47 -26.58
CA ALA A 83 20.18 17.19 -25.38
C ALA A 83 21.48 16.62 -24.80
N VAL A 84 21.71 15.31 -24.90
CA VAL A 84 22.96 14.66 -24.47
C VAL A 84 24.17 15.25 -25.20
N SER A 85 24.06 15.51 -26.50
CA SER A 85 25.17 16.12 -27.27
C SER A 85 25.49 17.56 -26.88
N LEU A 86 24.62 18.23 -26.12
CA LEU A 86 24.85 19.58 -25.57
C LEU A 86 25.48 19.57 -24.18
N CYS A 87 25.49 18.41 -23.52
CA CYS A 87 25.99 18.21 -22.15
C CYS A 87 27.52 18.13 -22.13
N GLN A 88 28.12 18.78 -21.14
CA GLN A 88 29.55 18.75 -20.81
C GLN A 88 29.82 18.00 -19.51
N GLY A 89 28.80 17.81 -18.68
CA GLY A 89 28.88 17.07 -17.43
C GLY A 89 29.32 15.63 -17.61
N GLU A 90 29.97 15.11 -16.57
CA GLU A 90 30.29 13.70 -16.44
C GLU A 90 29.01 12.89 -16.22
N TRP A 91 28.08 13.43 -15.43
CA TRP A 91 26.80 12.83 -15.11
C TRP A 91 25.66 13.63 -15.74
N VAL A 92 24.70 12.93 -16.33
CA VAL A 92 23.50 13.52 -16.95
C VAL A 92 22.27 13.07 -16.16
N GLN A 93 21.40 14.02 -15.85
CA GLN A 93 20.13 13.79 -15.15
C GLN A 93 19.00 14.38 -15.98
N PHE A 94 17.95 13.60 -16.24
CA PHE A 94 16.76 14.08 -16.94
C PHE A 94 15.66 14.47 -15.96
N MET A 95 15.38 15.77 -15.84
CA MET A 95 14.26 16.33 -15.08
C MET A 95 13.26 16.93 -16.07
N ASN A 96 12.34 16.11 -16.57
CA ASN A 96 11.41 16.49 -17.64
C ASN A 96 10.32 17.47 -17.16
N GLY A 97 9.59 18.03 -18.14
CA GLY A 97 8.72 19.21 -18.02
C GLY A 97 7.68 19.24 -16.90
N ASP A 98 7.24 18.09 -16.39
CA ASP A 98 6.24 17.98 -15.32
C ASP A 98 6.81 17.52 -13.97
N ASP A 99 8.11 17.26 -13.87
CA ASP A 99 8.75 16.69 -12.67
C ASP A 99 9.58 17.73 -11.90
N ARG A 100 10.10 17.35 -10.72
CA ARG A 100 10.99 18.24 -9.95
C ARG A 100 11.92 17.49 -9.03
N PHE A 101 13.02 18.14 -8.66
CA PHE A 101 13.82 17.67 -7.53
C PHE A 101 13.02 17.69 -6.23
N TYR A 102 13.28 16.71 -5.36
CA TYR A 102 12.60 16.57 -4.07
C TYR A 102 12.78 17.81 -3.18
N ASN A 103 14.03 18.28 -3.05
CA ASN A 103 14.40 19.47 -2.32
C ASN A 103 15.66 20.13 -2.94
N GLN A 104 16.11 21.24 -2.36
CA GLN A 104 17.26 22.03 -2.82
C GLN A 104 18.64 21.39 -2.60
N TYR A 105 18.72 20.23 -1.95
CA TYR A 105 19.97 19.56 -1.58
C TYR A 105 20.19 18.26 -2.34
N VAL A 106 19.35 17.90 -3.33
CA VAL A 106 19.42 16.60 -4.01
C VAL A 106 20.78 16.40 -4.66
N LEU A 107 21.23 17.33 -5.50
CA LEU A 107 22.53 17.22 -6.16
C LEU A 107 23.68 17.16 -5.14
N SER A 108 23.60 17.96 -4.08
CA SER A 108 24.62 17.98 -3.02
C SER A 108 24.67 16.64 -2.28
N ASN A 109 23.52 16.06 -1.93
CA ASN A 109 23.41 14.78 -1.24
C ASN A 109 23.93 13.62 -2.10
N VAL A 110 23.78 13.73 -3.42
CA VAL A 110 24.28 12.71 -4.35
C VAL A 110 25.78 12.84 -4.56
N PHE A 111 26.34 14.03 -4.79
CA PHE A 111 27.72 14.17 -5.27
C PHE A 111 28.71 14.80 -4.29
N SER A 112 28.29 15.47 -3.21
CA SER A 112 29.23 16.16 -2.33
C SER A 112 30.03 15.17 -1.49
N GLY A 113 31.35 15.14 -1.71
CA GLY A 113 32.27 14.28 -0.94
C GLY A 113 32.10 12.78 -1.21
N LYS A 114 31.50 12.42 -2.35
CA LYS A 114 31.28 11.03 -2.77
C LYS A 114 31.96 10.78 -4.10
N ASP A 115 32.55 9.60 -4.22
CA ASP A 115 33.19 9.11 -5.43
C ASP A 115 32.38 7.95 -6.01
N TYR A 116 32.24 7.93 -7.32
CA TYR A 116 31.48 6.96 -8.10
C TYR A 116 32.29 6.42 -9.28
N GLU A 117 33.62 6.42 -9.21
CA GLU A 117 34.53 5.96 -10.27
C GLU A 117 34.10 4.62 -10.90
N GLY A 118 33.61 3.67 -10.10
CA GLY A 118 33.14 2.35 -10.54
C GLY A 118 31.64 2.23 -10.85
N ALA A 119 30.87 3.32 -10.89
CA ALA A 119 29.44 3.30 -11.18
C ALA A 119 29.13 3.91 -12.55
N ASP A 120 28.24 3.29 -13.32
CA ASP A 120 27.80 3.78 -14.63
C ASP A 120 26.46 4.52 -14.55
N ILE A 121 25.57 4.02 -13.70
CA ILE A 121 24.23 4.54 -13.46
C ILE A 121 23.99 4.64 -11.97
N LEU A 122 23.75 5.86 -11.49
CA LEU A 122 23.24 6.11 -10.15
C LEU A 122 21.72 6.18 -10.18
N TYR A 123 21.06 5.70 -9.14
CA TYR A 123 19.62 5.82 -9.01
C TYR A 123 19.20 6.04 -7.55
N GLY A 124 18.14 6.82 -7.35
CA GLY A 124 17.60 7.13 -6.03
C GLY A 124 16.11 6.86 -5.91
N ASP A 125 15.56 7.21 -4.75
CA ASP A 125 14.12 7.08 -4.49
C ASP A 125 13.34 8.19 -5.19
N ALA A 126 12.12 7.90 -5.63
CA ALA A 126 11.20 8.89 -6.17
C ALA A 126 9.93 8.97 -5.34
N LEU A 127 9.27 10.13 -5.37
CA LEU A 127 7.92 10.29 -4.86
C LEU A 127 6.94 10.49 -6.01
N GLU A 128 5.82 9.77 -6.04
CA GLU A 128 4.70 10.08 -6.91
C GLU A 128 3.83 11.15 -6.25
N GLN A 129 3.63 12.29 -6.92
CA GLN A 129 2.66 13.30 -6.54
C GLN A 129 1.33 13.04 -7.24
N GLU A 130 0.28 12.86 -6.43
CA GLU A 130 -1.05 12.59 -6.95
C GLU A 130 -2.13 13.10 -6.00
N PHE A 131 -3.11 13.86 -6.52
CA PHE A 131 -4.19 14.46 -5.72
C PHE A 131 -3.68 15.29 -4.51
N GLY A 132 -2.56 16.00 -4.70
CA GLY A 132 -1.92 16.80 -3.65
C GLY A 132 -1.23 15.98 -2.55
N GLN A 133 -1.10 14.66 -2.70
CA GLN A 133 -0.40 13.78 -1.77
C GLN A 133 0.85 13.17 -2.41
N TYR A 134 1.80 12.74 -1.56
CA TYR A 134 3.10 12.19 -1.97
C TYR A 134 3.22 10.75 -1.49
N TYR A 135 3.66 9.86 -2.38
CA TYR A 135 3.80 8.43 -2.14
C TYR A 135 5.16 7.94 -2.60
N TYR A 136 5.78 7.00 -1.88
CA TYR A 136 7.02 6.40 -2.34
C TYR A 136 6.83 5.57 -3.62
N TYR A 137 7.71 5.78 -4.59
CA TYR A 137 7.90 4.90 -5.74
C TYR A 137 8.94 3.84 -5.37
N PRO A 138 8.57 2.55 -5.25
CA PRO A 138 9.48 1.53 -4.75
C PRO A 138 10.52 1.15 -5.80
N LYS A 139 11.81 1.25 -5.45
CA LYS A 139 12.93 0.74 -6.25
C LYS A 139 12.93 -0.78 -6.25
N ARG A 140 13.02 -1.40 -7.42
CA ARG A 140 12.94 -2.86 -7.61
C ARG A 140 13.94 -3.36 -8.65
N MET A 141 15.23 -3.16 -8.39
CA MET A 141 16.30 -3.58 -9.31
C MET A 141 16.24 -5.05 -9.70
N LYS A 142 15.88 -5.94 -8.76
CA LYS A 142 15.72 -7.38 -9.03
C LYS A 142 14.63 -7.71 -10.06
N GLU A 143 13.74 -6.75 -10.35
CA GLU A 143 12.62 -6.90 -11.27
C GLU A 143 12.85 -6.20 -12.62
N ILE A 144 14.07 -5.72 -12.91
CA ILE A 144 14.41 -4.95 -14.12
C ILE A 144 14.05 -5.66 -15.43
N GLU A 145 14.08 -7.00 -15.48
CA GLU A 145 13.67 -7.74 -16.70
C GLU A 145 12.15 -7.79 -16.89
N SER A 146 11.38 -7.48 -15.84
CA SER A 146 9.92 -7.59 -15.84
C SER A 146 9.20 -6.24 -15.92
N ARG A 147 9.89 -5.13 -15.59
CA ARG A 147 9.32 -3.78 -15.46
C ARG A 147 10.40 -2.74 -15.22
N MET A 148 10.01 -1.46 -15.39
CA MET A 148 10.78 -0.31 -14.93
C MET A 148 11.16 -0.46 -13.43
N PRO A 149 12.45 -0.51 -13.08
CA PRO A 149 12.91 -0.79 -11.71
C PRO A 149 12.85 0.42 -10.79
N PHE A 150 13.01 1.64 -11.32
CA PHE A 150 12.94 2.92 -10.60
C PHE A 150 12.50 4.01 -11.57
N SER A 151 12.12 5.18 -11.08
CA SER A 151 11.78 6.33 -11.95
C SER A 151 13.03 6.87 -12.63
N HIS A 152 12.99 7.05 -13.97
CA HIS A 152 14.14 7.58 -14.72
C HIS A 152 14.51 9.00 -14.29
N GLN A 153 13.56 9.79 -13.79
CA GLN A 153 13.82 11.10 -13.22
C GLN A 153 14.69 11.05 -11.94
N SER A 154 14.78 9.87 -11.32
CA SER A 154 15.63 9.62 -10.16
C SER A 154 16.96 8.97 -10.51
N SER A 155 17.34 8.89 -11.79
CA SER A 155 18.67 8.40 -12.20
C SER A 155 19.63 9.51 -12.65
N PHE A 156 20.92 9.24 -12.45
CA PHE A 156 22.04 9.99 -13.01
C PHE A 156 22.88 8.99 -13.80
N VAL A 157 23.15 9.29 -15.07
CA VAL A 157 23.83 8.37 -15.98
C VAL A 157 25.11 9.01 -16.45
N ARG A 158 26.22 8.26 -16.51
CA ARG A 158 27.45 8.78 -17.14
C ARG A 158 27.15 9.22 -18.57
N ARG A 159 27.60 10.41 -18.96
CA ARG A 159 27.38 10.95 -20.32
C ARG A 159 27.84 9.96 -21.40
N LYS A 160 29.01 9.34 -21.21
CA LYS A 160 29.57 8.33 -22.13
C LYS A 160 28.65 7.12 -22.32
N VAL A 161 27.90 6.73 -21.29
CA VAL A 161 26.93 5.62 -21.38
C VAL A 161 25.75 6.02 -22.27
N LEU A 162 25.24 7.25 -22.13
CA LEU A 162 24.16 7.76 -22.99
C LEU A 162 24.60 7.97 -24.44
N GLU A 163 25.87 8.31 -24.67
CA GLU A 163 26.46 8.41 -26.02
C GLU A 163 26.64 7.04 -26.67
N THR A 164 27.01 6.02 -25.87
CA THR A 164 27.20 4.64 -26.34
C THR A 164 25.88 3.92 -26.56
N TYR A 165 24.91 4.15 -25.68
CA TYR A 165 23.58 3.54 -25.67
C TYR A 165 22.51 4.63 -25.72
N PRO A 166 22.30 5.28 -26.89
CA PRO A 166 21.28 6.31 -27.03
C PRO A 166 19.87 5.73 -26.87
N PHE A 167 18.91 6.57 -26.50
CA PHE A 167 17.51 6.17 -26.44
C PHE A 167 16.99 5.79 -27.84
N HIS A 168 16.33 4.65 -27.97
CA HIS A 168 15.67 4.28 -29.23
C HIS A 168 14.46 5.17 -29.51
N THR A 169 14.48 5.88 -30.62
CA THR A 169 13.44 6.85 -31.00
C THR A 169 12.18 6.21 -31.59
N SER A 170 12.20 4.90 -31.87
CA SER A 170 11.04 4.15 -32.34
C SER A 170 9.96 3.97 -31.28
N TYR A 171 10.34 3.98 -30.00
CA TYR A 171 9.41 3.90 -28.88
C TYR A 171 8.86 5.29 -28.55
N LYS A 172 7.56 5.38 -28.28
CA LYS A 172 6.92 6.63 -27.89
C LYS A 172 6.97 6.86 -26.38
N ILE A 173 6.97 5.77 -25.59
CA ILE A 173 6.81 5.84 -24.13
C ILE A 173 7.89 5.05 -23.41
N GLY A 174 8.32 3.88 -23.89
CA GLY A 174 9.13 2.93 -23.13
C GLY A 174 10.64 2.93 -23.39
N SER A 175 11.19 3.91 -24.11
CA SER A 175 12.63 3.91 -24.44
C SER A 175 13.53 4.08 -23.21
N ASP A 176 13.02 4.72 -22.15
CA ASP A 176 13.67 4.78 -20.83
C ASP A 176 13.86 3.38 -20.22
N TYR A 177 12.84 2.52 -20.29
CA TYR A 177 12.92 1.14 -19.84
C TYR A 177 13.89 0.32 -20.71
N ASP A 178 13.79 0.46 -22.03
CA ASP A 178 14.69 -0.24 -22.97
C ASP A 178 16.15 0.17 -22.77
N PHE A 179 16.43 1.45 -22.53
CA PHE A 179 17.77 1.94 -22.18
C PHE A 179 18.32 1.26 -20.93
N LEU A 180 17.55 1.25 -19.83
CA LEU A 180 18.00 0.63 -18.58
C LEU A 180 18.22 -0.88 -18.72
N LEU A 181 17.35 -1.55 -19.48
CA LEU A 181 17.47 -2.98 -19.73
C LEU A 181 18.68 -3.31 -20.61
N THR A 182 18.95 -2.48 -21.63
CA THR A 182 20.15 -2.57 -22.46
C THR A 182 21.41 -2.41 -21.63
N ALA A 183 21.47 -1.37 -20.78
CA ALA A 183 22.58 -1.14 -19.86
C ALA A 183 22.79 -2.31 -18.90
N TYR A 184 21.71 -2.87 -18.35
CA TYR A 184 21.76 -4.04 -17.46
C TYR A 184 22.29 -5.28 -18.17
N LYS A 185 21.83 -5.57 -19.39
CA LYS A 185 22.29 -6.70 -20.19
C LYS A 185 23.74 -6.55 -20.66
N ALA A 186 24.20 -5.31 -20.85
CA ALA A 186 25.59 -4.99 -21.14
C ALA A 186 26.52 -5.10 -19.92
N GLY A 187 25.99 -5.41 -18.73
CA GLY A 187 26.78 -5.57 -17.51
C GLY A 187 27.21 -4.26 -16.86
N LEU A 188 26.57 -3.13 -17.21
CA LEU A 188 26.87 -1.84 -16.60
C LEU A 188 26.48 -1.82 -15.11
N SER A 189 27.22 -1.03 -14.34
CA SER A 189 27.09 -0.96 -12.90
C SER A 189 25.99 0.02 -12.45
N PHE A 190 25.11 -0.44 -11.57
CA PHE A 190 24.01 0.34 -11.00
C PHE A 190 24.23 0.55 -9.50
N GLN A 191 24.27 1.81 -9.05
CA GLN A 191 24.48 2.14 -7.64
C GLN A 191 23.35 2.98 -7.06
N ASP A 192 22.84 2.56 -5.89
CA ASP A 192 21.82 3.29 -5.14
C ASP A 192 22.43 4.44 -4.35
N VAL A 193 21.90 5.65 -4.52
CA VAL A 193 22.37 6.85 -3.80
C VAL A 193 21.73 7.03 -2.42
N ASN A 194 20.77 6.17 -2.06
CA ASN A 194 20.07 6.14 -0.77
C ASN A 194 19.43 7.48 -0.37
N CYS A 195 18.92 8.24 -1.34
CA CYS A 195 18.18 9.46 -1.09
C CYS A 195 17.03 9.65 -2.08
N ILE A 196 16.03 10.45 -1.68
CA ILE A 196 14.92 10.84 -2.56
C ILE A 196 15.43 11.91 -3.54
N VAL A 197 15.39 11.60 -4.83
CA VAL A 197 15.89 12.46 -5.92
C VAL A 197 14.75 13.28 -6.50
N SER A 198 13.68 12.63 -6.98
CA SER A 198 12.62 13.32 -7.72
C SER A 198 11.23 13.21 -7.06
N VAL A 199 10.38 14.17 -7.42
CA VAL A 199 8.93 14.11 -7.26
C VAL A 199 8.34 14.09 -8.65
N VAL A 200 7.70 12.97 -9.00
CA VAL A 200 7.14 12.70 -10.33
C VAL A 200 5.65 13.00 -10.34
N ALA A 201 5.18 13.75 -11.33
CA ALA A 201 3.76 14.04 -11.51
C ALA A 201 3.03 12.86 -12.17
N LYS A 202 1.89 12.43 -11.62
CA LYS A 202 1.12 11.31 -12.18
C LYS A 202 0.16 11.69 -13.31
N GLU A 203 0.47 12.78 -13.99
CA GLU A 203 -0.22 13.28 -15.19
C GLU A 203 0.60 13.02 -16.46
N GLY A 204 1.84 12.52 -16.31
CA GLY A 204 2.72 12.21 -17.43
C GLY A 204 2.21 11.10 -18.35
N VAL A 205 2.72 11.10 -19.59
CA VAL A 205 2.28 10.28 -20.73
C VAL A 205 2.21 8.78 -20.41
N SER A 206 3.21 8.23 -19.73
CA SER A 206 3.27 6.80 -19.37
C SER A 206 2.20 6.37 -18.36
N THR A 207 1.64 7.31 -17.60
CA THR A 207 0.55 7.02 -16.66
C THR A 207 -0.82 7.23 -17.28
N VAL A 208 -0.92 8.04 -18.33
CA VAL A 208 -2.15 8.27 -19.09
C VAL A 208 -2.36 7.17 -20.13
N ASN A 209 -1.32 6.72 -20.83
CA ASN A 209 -1.40 5.74 -21.92
C ASN A 209 -0.97 4.34 -21.45
N LEU A 210 -1.75 3.73 -20.56
CA LEU A 210 -1.46 2.43 -19.95
C LEU A 210 -1.39 1.30 -20.98
N TYR A 211 -2.24 1.33 -22.01
CA TYR A 211 -2.27 0.31 -23.06
C TYR A 211 -0.98 0.34 -23.88
N ASP A 212 -0.61 1.49 -24.42
CA ASP A 212 0.59 1.65 -25.24
C ASP A 212 1.86 1.34 -24.43
N THR A 213 1.91 1.79 -23.17
CA THR A 213 3.01 1.47 -22.25
C THR A 213 3.16 -0.04 -22.06
N PHE A 214 2.05 -0.77 -21.91
CA PHE A 214 2.09 -2.22 -21.77
C PHE A 214 2.59 -2.90 -23.04
N VAL A 215 2.08 -2.50 -24.21
CA VAL A 215 2.49 -3.05 -25.51
C VAL A 215 3.99 -2.83 -25.75
N GLU A 216 4.47 -1.59 -25.64
CA GLU A 216 5.90 -1.28 -25.84
C GLU A 216 6.76 -2.04 -24.83
N SER A 217 6.35 -2.16 -23.55
CA SER A 217 7.11 -2.93 -22.56
C SER A 217 7.22 -4.42 -22.91
N MET A 218 6.24 -4.99 -23.59
CA MET A 218 6.25 -6.38 -24.04
C MET A 218 7.14 -6.55 -25.27
N GLU A 219 7.10 -5.60 -26.20
CA GLU A 219 7.99 -5.57 -27.36
C GLU A 219 9.46 -5.43 -26.96
N ILE A 220 9.75 -4.55 -25.99
CA ILE A 220 11.09 -4.39 -25.40
C ILE A 220 11.55 -5.72 -24.79
N ARG A 221 10.74 -6.34 -23.92
CA ARG A 221 11.09 -7.64 -23.31
C ARG A 221 11.34 -8.73 -24.36
N LYS A 222 10.54 -8.76 -25.42
CA LYS A 222 10.73 -9.68 -26.55
C LYS A 222 12.06 -9.44 -27.27
N LYS A 223 12.38 -8.19 -27.57
CA LYS A 223 13.66 -7.79 -28.20
C LYS A 223 14.86 -8.23 -27.37
N HIS A 224 14.74 -8.16 -26.04
CA HIS A 224 15.79 -8.56 -25.09
C HIS A 224 15.79 -10.05 -24.72
N GLY A 225 14.97 -10.89 -25.38
CA GLY A 225 14.96 -12.34 -25.19
C GLY A 225 14.41 -12.82 -23.83
N ILE A 226 13.63 -11.99 -23.13
CA ILE A 226 13.06 -12.32 -21.81
C ILE A 226 11.78 -13.15 -22.01
N PHE A 227 11.64 -14.23 -21.24
CA PHE A 227 10.52 -15.18 -21.35
C PHE A 227 9.16 -14.47 -21.40
N LEU A 228 8.43 -14.71 -22.48
CA LEU A 228 7.15 -14.07 -22.74
C LEU A 228 5.99 -14.98 -22.34
N MET A 229 4.92 -14.33 -21.93
CA MET A 229 3.60 -14.93 -21.77
C MET A 229 3.20 -15.74 -23.02
N THR A 230 2.43 -16.81 -22.83
CA THR A 230 1.77 -17.49 -23.94
C THR A 230 0.82 -16.52 -24.68
N ASP A 231 0.54 -16.76 -25.97
CA ASP A 231 -0.38 -15.89 -26.75
C ASP A 231 -1.73 -15.69 -26.07
N LYS A 232 -2.22 -16.72 -25.37
CA LYS A 232 -3.47 -16.69 -24.61
C LYS A 232 -3.38 -15.76 -23.40
N GLU A 233 -2.25 -15.78 -22.69
CA GLU A 233 -1.99 -14.90 -21.55
C GLU A 233 -1.77 -13.45 -22.00
N TYR A 234 -1.06 -13.23 -23.11
CA TYR A 234 -0.87 -11.91 -23.70
C TYR A 234 -2.21 -11.28 -24.12
N LYS A 235 -3.07 -12.03 -24.84
CA LYS A 235 -4.42 -11.55 -25.21
C LYS A 235 -5.27 -11.21 -23.98
N ARG A 236 -5.23 -12.04 -22.93
CA ARG A 236 -5.94 -11.76 -21.66
C ARG A 236 -5.41 -10.50 -20.98
N ALA A 237 -4.10 -10.32 -20.93
CA ALA A 237 -3.47 -9.15 -20.35
C ALA A 237 -3.83 -7.88 -21.14
N LEU A 238 -3.83 -7.93 -22.48
CA LEU A 238 -4.26 -6.84 -23.33
C LEU A 238 -5.70 -6.42 -23.07
N ILE A 239 -6.64 -7.39 -23.01
CA ILE A 239 -8.05 -7.10 -22.68
C ILE A 239 -8.14 -6.41 -21.33
N PHE A 240 -7.42 -6.92 -20.32
CA PHE A 240 -7.42 -6.34 -18.98
C PHE A 240 -6.86 -4.91 -18.94
N VAL A 241 -5.73 -4.65 -19.60
CA VAL A 241 -5.11 -3.32 -19.66
C VAL A 241 -6.00 -2.35 -20.43
N ARG A 242 -6.66 -2.80 -21.50
CA ARG A 242 -7.60 -1.98 -22.27
C ARG A 242 -8.84 -1.60 -21.47
N LEU A 243 -9.43 -2.55 -20.73
CA LEU A 243 -10.52 -2.26 -19.80
C LEU A 243 -10.09 -1.29 -18.70
N LYS A 244 -8.86 -1.45 -18.20
CA LYS A 244 -8.29 -0.54 -17.21
C LYS A 244 -8.06 0.87 -17.77
N GLN A 245 -7.60 1.00 -19.00
CA GLN A 245 -7.47 2.28 -19.71
C GLN A 245 -8.82 2.98 -19.81
N ILE A 246 -9.84 2.29 -20.34
CA ILE A 246 -11.22 2.80 -20.44
C ILE A 246 -11.72 3.26 -19.08
N GLY A 247 -11.57 2.43 -18.04
CA GLY A 247 -11.92 2.84 -16.69
C GLY A 247 -11.18 4.11 -16.25
N MET A 248 -9.87 4.13 -16.43
CA MET A 248 -9.04 5.28 -16.07
C MET A 248 -9.35 6.54 -16.88
N ASP A 249 -9.92 6.45 -18.08
CA ASP A 249 -10.31 7.61 -18.88
C ASP A 249 -11.62 8.21 -18.35
N TYR A 250 -12.65 7.37 -18.19
CA TYR A 250 -14.02 7.80 -17.87
C TYR A 250 -14.34 7.90 -16.37
N PHE A 251 -13.55 7.30 -15.50
CA PHE A 251 -13.84 7.36 -14.06
C PHE A 251 -13.74 8.79 -13.52
N PRO A 252 -14.65 9.23 -12.65
CA PRO A 252 -14.50 10.52 -11.98
C PRO A 252 -13.24 10.53 -11.09
N LYS A 253 -12.66 11.72 -10.85
CA LYS A 253 -11.39 11.89 -10.09
C LYS A 253 -11.38 11.13 -8.75
N TRP A 254 -12.51 11.09 -8.04
CA TRP A 254 -12.64 10.38 -6.76
C TRP A 254 -12.54 8.85 -6.92
N LEU A 255 -13.05 8.27 -8.00
CA LEU A 255 -12.99 6.83 -8.26
C LEU A 255 -11.58 6.43 -8.68
N LYS A 256 -10.93 7.25 -9.53
CA LYS A 256 -9.49 7.12 -9.85
C LYS A 256 -8.67 7.15 -8.55
N PHE A 257 -8.98 8.05 -7.61
CA PHE A 257 -8.32 8.13 -6.30
C PHE A 257 -8.48 6.84 -5.48
N SER A 258 -9.70 6.31 -5.35
CA SER A 258 -9.99 5.09 -4.57
C SER A 258 -9.30 3.86 -5.16
N ILE A 259 -9.40 3.66 -6.48
CA ILE A 259 -8.74 2.55 -7.18
C ILE A 259 -7.22 2.64 -7.00
N ARG A 260 -6.64 3.84 -7.16
CA ARG A 260 -5.20 4.04 -7.00
C ARG A 260 -4.77 3.87 -5.53
N LYS A 261 -5.60 4.22 -4.54
CA LYS A 261 -5.33 3.93 -3.13
C LYS A 261 -5.18 2.42 -2.90
N VAL A 262 -6.07 1.61 -3.45
CA VAL A 262 -6.00 0.14 -3.35
C VAL A 262 -4.77 -0.41 -4.07
N GLN A 263 -4.49 0.06 -5.29
CA GLN A 263 -3.29 -0.33 -6.04
C GLN A 263 -2.00 0.00 -5.28
N ARG A 264 -1.94 1.14 -4.59
CA ARG A 264 -0.79 1.52 -3.75
C ARG A 264 -0.59 0.55 -2.58
N ILE A 265 -1.67 0.16 -1.89
CA ILE A 265 -1.63 -0.85 -0.82
C ILE A 265 -1.09 -2.17 -1.37
N MET A 266 -1.63 -2.65 -2.50
CA MET A 266 -1.17 -3.89 -3.14
C MET A 266 0.30 -3.84 -3.57
N ARG A 267 0.82 -2.66 -3.92
CA ARG A 267 2.23 -2.45 -4.33
C ARG A 267 3.18 -2.20 -3.15
N GLY A 268 2.66 -2.08 -1.92
CA GLY A 268 3.44 -1.71 -0.74
C GLY A 268 3.91 -0.24 -0.75
N GLN A 269 3.24 0.65 -1.51
CA GLN A 269 3.61 2.07 -1.57
C GLN A 269 3.18 2.78 -0.28
N GLN A 270 4.17 3.21 0.51
CA GLN A 270 3.93 3.97 1.74
C GLN A 270 3.72 5.46 1.43
N ARG A 271 2.78 6.09 2.12
CA ARG A 271 2.58 7.54 2.04
C ARG A 271 3.71 8.25 2.76
N GLN A 272 4.30 9.27 2.16
CA GLN A 272 5.27 10.10 2.86
C GLN A 272 4.52 11.02 3.84
N VAL A 273 4.54 10.67 5.13
CA VAL A 273 3.87 11.45 6.17
C VAL A 273 4.75 12.63 6.55
N LYS A 274 4.38 13.85 6.12
CA LYS A 274 4.84 15.04 6.84
C LYS A 274 4.22 14.97 8.24
N LYS A 275 5.03 14.90 9.30
CA LYS A 275 4.56 15.17 10.67
C LYS A 275 3.92 16.56 10.68
N LYS A 276 2.58 16.63 10.66
CA LYS A 276 1.83 17.84 11.04
C LYS A 276 0.54 17.48 11.76
N LYS A 277 0.35 18.21 12.86
CA LYS A 277 -0.72 18.18 13.86
C LYS A 277 -2.10 17.85 13.28
N SER A 278 -2.82 17.03 14.05
CA SER A 278 -4.28 16.85 14.05
C SER A 278 -5.01 18.06 13.45
N ARG A 279 -5.56 17.88 12.24
CA ARG A 279 -6.57 18.78 11.67
C ARG A 279 -7.90 18.03 11.69
N LYS A 280 -8.91 18.64 12.31
CA LYS A 280 -10.31 18.22 12.23
C LYS A 280 -10.65 17.94 10.76
N LYS A 281 -11.04 16.70 10.43
CA LYS A 281 -11.56 16.34 9.10
C LYS A 281 -12.86 17.11 8.87
N SER A 282 -12.99 17.79 7.74
CA SER A 282 -14.23 18.49 7.39
C SER A 282 -15.36 17.49 7.12
N LEU A 283 -16.61 17.93 7.33
CA LEU A 283 -17.83 17.14 7.06
C LEU A 283 -17.87 16.62 5.60
N PHE A 284 -17.38 17.42 4.66
CA PHE A 284 -17.25 17.07 3.25
C PHE A 284 -16.31 15.87 3.02
N CYS A 285 -15.17 15.82 3.71
CA CYS A 285 -14.24 14.69 3.61
C CYS A 285 -14.84 13.40 4.20
N ARG A 286 -15.64 13.49 5.27
CA ARG A 286 -16.33 12.31 5.86
C ARG A 286 -17.37 11.74 4.90
N LYS A 287 -18.18 12.60 4.28
CA LYS A 287 -19.18 12.20 3.28
C LYS A 287 -18.54 11.55 2.06
N ILE A 288 -17.38 12.03 1.63
CA ILE A 288 -16.58 11.41 0.56
C ILE A 288 -16.00 10.05 0.99
N GLU A 289 -15.55 9.90 2.25
CA GLU A 289 -15.08 8.61 2.78
C GLU A 289 -16.22 7.58 2.88
N GLU A 290 -17.43 8.00 3.26
CA GLU A 290 -18.63 7.14 3.27
C GLU A 290 -18.99 6.67 1.86
N ILE A 291 -19.12 7.61 0.91
CA ILE A 291 -19.38 7.32 -0.51
C ILE A 291 -18.28 6.40 -1.08
N GLY A 292 -17.01 6.70 -0.76
CA GLY A 292 -15.87 5.89 -1.15
C GLY A 292 -15.86 4.48 -0.53
N SER A 293 -16.29 4.33 0.72
CA SER A 293 -16.44 3.04 1.39
C SER A 293 -17.57 2.22 0.76
N VAL A 294 -18.71 2.84 0.46
CA VAL A 294 -19.82 2.18 -0.24
C VAL A 294 -19.37 1.69 -1.61
N LEU A 295 -18.68 2.55 -2.38
CA LEU A 295 -18.22 2.19 -3.72
C LEU A 295 -17.08 1.16 -3.70
N TYR A 296 -16.19 1.20 -2.71
CA TYR A 296 -15.21 0.14 -2.48
C TYR A 296 -15.90 -1.20 -2.20
N ARG A 297 -16.89 -1.23 -1.30
CA ARG A 297 -17.66 -2.44 -0.98
C ARG A 297 -18.39 -3.01 -2.19
N SER A 298 -18.97 -2.14 -3.02
CA SER A 298 -19.76 -2.58 -4.17
C SER A 298 -18.93 -2.94 -5.40
N LEU A 299 -17.83 -2.24 -5.66
CA LEU A 299 -17.10 -2.34 -6.94
C LEU A 299 -15.73 -3.00 -6.83
N VAL A 300 -15.05 -2.90 -5.68
CA VAL A 300 -13.64 -3.33 -5.54
C VAL A 300 -13.51 -4.57 -4.66
N PHE A 301 -14.22 -4.58 -3.53
CA PHE A 301 -14.18 -5.65 -2.57
C PHE A 301 -14.52 -7.04 -3.15
N PRO A 302 -15.45 -7.21 -4.11
CA PRO A 302 -15.68 -8.51 -4.75
C PRO A 302 -14.41 -9.13 -5.37
N PHE A 303 -13.53 -8.33 -5.95
CA PHE A 303 -12.27 -8.80 -6.54
C PHE A 303 -11.20 -9.10 -5.47
N VAL A 304 -11.11 -8.24 -4.45
CA VAL A 304 -10.22 -8.46 -3.29
C VAL A 304 -10.60 -9.76 -2.58
N ARG A 305 -11.90 -9.98 -2.39
CA ARG A 305 -12.47 -11.20 -1.81
C ARG A 305 -12.02 -12.45 -2.56
N ILE A 306 -12.12 -12.48 -3.90
CA ILE A 306 -11.68 -13.64 -4.69
C ILE A 306 -10.20 -13.96 -4.44
N GLY A 307 -9.34 -12.94 -4.32
CA GLY A 307 -7.92 -13.13 -4.00
C GLY A 307 -7.68 -13.75 -2.62
N ILE A 308 -8.42 -13.27 -1.61
CA ILE A 308 -8.36 -13.79 -0.24
C ILE A 308 -8.88 -15.23 -0.16
N GLU A 309 -10.03 -15.50 -0.78
CA GLU A 309 -10.65 -16.84 -0.84
C GLU A 309 -9.68 -17.84 -1.48
N LYS A 310 -9.04 -17.50 -2.61
CA LYS A 310 -8.04 -18.37 -3.25
C LYS A 310 -6.81 -18.61 -2.38
N LYS A 311 -6.23 -17.54 -1.80
CA LYS A 311 -4.99 -17.63 -1.01
C LYS A 311 -5.18 -18.45 0.26
N THR A 312 -6.32 -18.29 0.93
CA THR A 312 -6.57 -18.87 2.25
C THR A 312 -7.44 -20.13 2.18
N LYS A 313 -8.00 -20.47 1.01
CA LYS A 313 -9.05 -21.49 0.84
C LYS A 313 -10.28 -21.23 1.71
N SER A 314 -10.51 -19.98 2.09
CA SER A 314 -11.68 -19.55 2.87
C SER A 314 -12.84 -19.24 1.93
N VAL A 315 -14.05 -19.28 2.47
CA VAL A 315 -15.29 -18.97 1.76
C VAL A 315 -15.96 -17.79 2.44
N MET A 316 -16.32 -16.77 1.67
CA MET A 316 -17.14 -15.67 2.16
C MET A 316 -18.48 -15.68 1.42
N ARG A 317 -19.58 -15.29 2.06
CA ARG A 317 -20.90 -15.23 1.42
C ARG A 317 -21.30 -13.79 1.09
N GLN A 318 -22.38 -13.66 0.32
CA GLN A 318 -22.89 -12.37 -0.15
C GLN A 318 -23.13 -11.38 1.00
N GLY A 319 -22.81 -10.11 0.74
CA GLY A 319 -23.00 -9.02 1.71
C GLY A 319 -22.00 -9.01 2.88
N SER A 320 -21.15 -10.04 3.01
CA SER A 320 -20.06 -10.01 3.99
C SER A 320 -18.97 -9.02 3.59
N TYR A 321 -18.34 -8.41 4.59
CA TYR A 321 -17.26 -7.45 4.41
C TYR A 321 -16.20 -7.61 5.49
N ILE A 322 -14.94 -7.51 5.07
CA ILE A 322 -13.78 -7.46 5.96
C ILE A 322 -12.91 -6.26 5.60
N ASN A 323 -12.23 -5.66 6.58
CA ASN A 323 -11.30 -4.54 6.34
C ASN A 323 -9.82 -4.97 6.37
N ASP A 324 -8.93 -4.01 6.11
CA ASP A 324 -7.47 -4.23 5.96
C ASP A 324 -6.79 -4.81 7.22
N GLY A 325 -7.39 -4.68 8.41
CA GLY A 325 -6.86 -5.27 9.65
C GLY A 325 -7.27 -6.73 9.88
N THR A 326 -8.18 -7.27 9.06
CA THR A 326 -8.71 -8.63 9.25
C THR A 326 -7.84 -9.67 8.55
N ILE A 327 -7.47 -10.71 9.29
CA ILE A 327 -6.61 -11.81 8.84
C ILE A 327 -7.39 -13.13 8.94
N LEU A 328 -7.53 -13.82 7.81
CA LEU A 328 -8.08 -15.18 7.76
C LEU A 328 -6.93 -16.19 7.66
N LYS A 329 -6.82 -17.10 8.63
CA LYS A 329 -5.72 -18.08 8.70
C LYS A 329 -5.93 -19.32 7.83
N GLY A 330 -7.11 -19.48 7.25
CA GLY A 330 -7.39 -20.44 6.20
C GLY A 330 -8.51 -21.42 6.51
N LYS A 331 -9.13 -21.94 5.44
CA LYS A 331 -10.35 -22.76 5.49
C LYS A 331 -11.46 -22.13 6.36
N ASN A 332 -11.53 -20.81 6.40
CA ASN A 332 -12.53 -20.10 7.18
C ASN A 332 -13.84 -20.00 6.41
N TYR A 333 -14.95 -19.92 7.12
CA TYR A 333 -16.26 -19.63 6.53
C TYR A 333 -16.86 -18.36 7.11
N ILE A 334 -17.19 -17.41 6.24
CA ILE A 334 -17.82 -16.14 6.59
C ILE A 334 -19.23 -16.11 5.96
N GLY A 335 -20.25 -16.11 6.81
CA GLY A 335 -21.67 -16.11 6.44
C GLY A 335 -22.14 -14.84 5.75
N LYS A 336 -23.42 -14.80 5.39
CA LYS A 336 -24.04 -13.66 4.70
C LYS A 336 -24.07 -12.45 5.63
N ASN A 337 -23.84 -11.26 5.07
CA ASN A 337 -23.93 -9.99 5.82
C ASN A 337 -23.07 -9.89 7.09
N VAL A 338 -21.96 -10.64 7.16
CA VAL A 338 -21.00 -10.56 8.27
C VAL A 338 -20.08 -9.36 8.10
N TYR A 339 -19.81 -8.63 9.18
CA TYR A 339 -18.85 -7.54 9.21
C TYR A 339 -17.70 -7.85 10.18
N LEU A 340 -16.47 -8.00 9.65
CA LEU A 340 -15.27 -8.17 10.46
C LEU A 340 -14.31 -6.99 10.30
N SER A 341 -13.95 -6.35 11.41
CA SER A 341 -13.02 -5.23 11.43
C SER A 341 -11.89 -5.45 12.41
N ASN A 342 -10.65 -5.51 11.93
CA ASN A 342 -9.47 -5.82 12.76
C ASN A 342 -9.66 -7.15 13.53
N VAL A 343 -9.97 -8.21 12.78
CA VAL A 343 -10.21 -9.56 13.34
C VAL A 343 -9.15 -10.53 12.87
N GLU A 344 -8.52 -11.27 13.78
CA GLU A 344 -7.69 -12.43 13.44
C GLU A 344 -8.52 -13.70 13.62
N LEU A 345 -8.89 -14.36 12.52
CA LEU A 345 -9.69 -15.59 12.55
C LEU A 345 -8.80 -16.81 12.31
N GLY A 346 -8.65 -17.64 13.35
CA GLY A 346 -7.87 -18.87 13.34
C GLY A 346 -8.36 -19.90 12.32
N PHE A 347 -7.47 -20.80 11.92
CA PHE A 347 -7.72 -21.79 10.88
C PHE A 347 -8.97 -22.64 11.16
N GLY A 348 -9.79 -22.88 10.13
CA GLY A 348 -10.99 -23.73 10.22
C GLY A 348 -12.17 -23.13 11.01
N SER A 349 -12.01 -21.93 11.56
CA SER A 349 -13.07 -21.23 12.30
C SER A 349 -14.08 -20.57 11.35
N TYR A 350 -15.32 -20.43 11.80
CA TYR A 350 -16.36 -19.79 11.02
C TYR A 350 -17.16 -18.75 11.80
N VAL A 351 -17.72 -17.80 11.06
CA VAL A 351 -18.71 -16.84 11.54
C VAL A 351 -19.96 -16.97 10.69
N SER A 352 -21.07 -17.35 11.31
CA SER A 352 -22.36 -17.48 10.64
C SER A 352 -22.99 -16.10 10.38
N ASP A 353 -24.13 -16.09 9.72
CA ASP A 353 -24.74 -14.91 9.11
C ASP A 353 -24.92 -13.73 10.09
N LYS A 354 -24.75 -12.51 9.59
CA LYS A 354 -25.00 -11.24 10.29
C LYS A 354 -24.14 -10.99 11.56
N GLY A 355 -23.04 -11.72 11.73
CA GLY A 355 -22.08 -11.45 12.81
C GLY A 355 -21.39 -10.09 12.63
N ILE A 356 -21.14 -9.36 13.73
CA ILE A 356 -20.42 -8.08 13.75
C ILE A 356 -19.29 -8.15 14.78
N LEU A 357 -18.09 -8.50 14.32
CA LEU A 357 -16.93 -8.68 15.20
C LEU A 357 -15.89 -7.61 14.90
N LYS A 358 -15.43 -6.93 15.95
CA LYS A 358 -14.48 -5.83 15.86
C LYS A 358 -13.37 -6.04 16.90
N ASN A 359 -12.12 -5.79 16.52
CA ASN A 359 -10.97 -5.83 17.43
C ASN A 359 -10.87 -7.17 18.19
N THR A 360 -11.06 -8.29 17.47
CA THR A 360 -11.22 -9.61 18.08
C THR A 360 -10.17 -10.58 17.55
N LYS A 361 -9.51 -11.32 18.44
CA LYS A 361 -8.71 -12.48 18.05
C LYS A 361 -9.49 -13.75 18.35
N ILE A 362 -9.59 -14.63 17.37
CA ILE A 362 -10.39 -15.86 17.44
C ILE A 362 -9.48 -17.04 17.12
N GLY A 363 -9.48 -18.05 18.00
CA GLY A 363 -8.70 -19.27 17.84
C GLY A 363 -9.16 -20.12 16.65
N LYS A 364 -8.48 -21.26 16.49
CA LYS A 364 -8.74 -22.26 15.45
C LYS A 364 -9.99 -23.07 15.77
N TYR A 365 -10.62 -23.63 14.73
CA TYR A 365 -11.78 -24.54 14.83
C TYR A 365 -12.94 -23.99 15.70
N THR A 366 -13.11 -22.68 15.72
CA THR A 366 -14.11 -21.98 16.54
C THR A 366 -15.38 -21.71 15.73
N SER A 367 -16.52 -21.93 16.38
CA SER A 367 -17.85 -21.91 15.79
C SER A 367 -18.66 -20.73 16.32
N ILE A 368 -18.82 -19.69 15.49
CA ILE A 368 -19.58 -18.49 15.87
C ILE A 368 -20.95 -18.50 15.18
N GLY A 369 -22.01 -18.55 15.99
CA GLY A 369 -23.40 -18.52 15.55
C GLY A 369 -23.81 -17.20 14.86
N PRO A 370 -25.01 -17.16 14.27
CA PRO A 370 -25.47 -15.97 13.57
C PRO A 370 -25.74 -14.83 14.55
N GLU A 371 -25.65 -13.59 14.07
CA GLU A 371 -25.97 -12.38 14.85
C GLU A 371 -25.13 -12.18 16.13
N VAL A 372 -23.96 -12.82 16.23
CA VAL A 372 -23.01 -12.61 17.33
C VAL A 372 -22.27 -11.28 17.15
N GLN A 373 -22.11 -10.52 18.23
CA GLN A 373 -21.54 -9.18 18.19
C GLN A 373 -20.53 -8.94 19.31
N THR A 374 -19.45 -8.22 18.99
CA THR A 374 -18.58 -7.61 20.01
C THR A 374 -19.01 -6.18 20.29
N VAL A 375 -19.17 -5.83 21.56
CA VAL A 375 -19.60 -4.52 22.04
C VAL A 375 -18.38 -3.78 22.58
N LEU A 376 -18.06 -2.65 21.97
CA LEU A 376 -16.90 -1.82 22.28
C LEU A 376 -17.34 -0.44 22.78
N GLY A 377 -16.52 0.19 23.61
CA GLY A 377 -16.78 1.51 24.17
C GLY A 377 -17.57 1.43 25.48
N GLY A 378 -16.94 1.88 26.56
CA GLY A 378 -17.55 2.11 27.85
C GLY A 378 -17.98 3.57 28.00
N HIS A 379 -18.94 3.80 28.89
CA HIS A 379 -19.34 5.13 29.33
C HIS A 379 -19.15 5.23 30.86
N PRO A 380 -18.80 6.41 31.39
CA PRO A 380 -18.75 6.58 32.84
C PRO A 380 -20.14 6.34 33.41
N SER A 381 -20.24 5.39 34.35
CA SER A 381 -21.47 5.10 35.09
C SER A 381 -21.49 5.74 36.48
N HIS A 382 -20.33 6.21 36.92
CA HIS A 382 -20.08 6.88 38.19
C HIS A 382 -18.99 7.94 37.95
N THR A 383 -18.77 8.82 38.93
CA THR A 383 -17.70 9.85 39.00
C THR A 383 -17.73 11.01 38.00
N ILE A 384 -18.25 10.86 36.78
CA ILE A 384 -18.37 11.95 35.80
C ILE A 384 -19.84 12.33 35.65
N ALA A 385 -20.16 13.63 35.78
CA ALA A 385 -21.53 14.12 35.77
C ALA A 385 -22.29 13.92 34.44
N ALA A 386 -21.57 13.80 33.32
CA ALA A 386 -22.14 13.63 31.99
C ALA A 386 -21.64 12.36 31.31
N VAL A 387 -22.58 11.53 30.86
CA VAL A 387 -22.31 10.26 30.17
C VAL A 387 -22.09 10.42 28.66
N HIS A 388 -22.07 11.64 28.13
CA HIS A 388 -21.85 11.89 26.71
C HIS A 388 -20.34 12.05 26.40
N PRO A 389 -19.77 11.40 25.36
CA PRO A 389 -18.32 11.38 25.09
C PRO A 389 -17.65 12.75 24.96
N ALA A 390 -18.39 13.77 24.50
CA ALA A 390 -17.89 15.15 24.45
C ALA A 390 -17.44 15.71 25.81
N PHE A 391 -17.84 15.10 26.93
CA PHE A 391 -17.51 15.53 28.29
C PHE A 391 -16.43 14.68 28.96
N PHE A 392 -15.96 13.60 28.35
CA PHE A 392 -14.89 12.78 28.93
C PHE A 392 -13.80 12.32 27.95
N SER A 393 -13.98 12.54 26.64
CA SER A 393 -13.04 12.11 25.61
C SER A 393 -12.50 13.29 24.79
N LYS A 394 -11.17 13.35 24.59
CA LYS A 394 -10.50 14.34 23.74
C LYS A 394 -10.72 14.07 22.24
N GLY A 395 -11.04 12.83 21.86
CA GLY A 395 -11.04 12.37 20.48
C GLY A 395 -12.33 11.63 20.15
N THR A 396 -13.41 12.36 19.88
CA THR A 396 -14.71 11.78 19.52
C THR A 396 -14.92 11.77 18.01
N ASP A 397 -15.62 10.75 17.52
CA ASP A 397 -16.08 10.73 16.12
C ASP A 397 -17.21 11.74 15.85
N LEU A 398 -17.82 12.29 16.90
CA LEU A 398 -18.90 13.28 16.85
C LEU A 398 -18.46 14.63 16.24
N GLY A 399 -17.15 14.89 16.15
CA GLY A 399 -16.61 16.12 15.56
C GLY A 399 -16.52 17.30 16.51
N PHE A 400 -16.95 17.13 17.77
CA PHE A 400 -16.78 18.09 18.86
C PHE A 400 -16.48 17.40 20.19
N THR A 401 -15.78 18.12 21.06
CA THR A 401 -15.55 17.75 22.47
C THR A 401 -15.35 19.04 23.27
N TYR A 402 -15.80 19.03 24.53
CA TYR A 402 -15.54 20.09 25.51
C TYR A 402 -14.30 19.79 26.34
N GLN A 403 -13.78 18.56 26.26
CA GLN A 403 -12.60 18.14 27.00
C GLN A 403 -11.31 18.41 26.24
N LYS A 404 -10.32 18.94 26.97
CA LYS A 404 -8.95 19.12 26.46
C LYS A 404 -8.16 17.80 26.49
N GLU A 405 -8.56 16.87 27.34
CA GLU A 405 -7.91 15.59 27.61
C GLU A 405 -8.93 14.47 27.83
N THR A 406 -8.56 13.23 27.54
CA THR A 406 -9.45 12.09 27.82
C THR A 406 -9.33 11.77 29.30
N ILE A 407 -10.44 11.91 30.04
CA ILE A 407 -10.51 11.75 31.49
C ILE A 407 -11.25 10.47 31.91
N PHE A 408 -11.63 9.63 30.94
CA PHE A 408 -12.26 8.34 31.16
C PHE A 408 -11.66 7.28 30.24
N GLN A 409 -11.45 6.07 30.75
CA GLN A 409 -11.00 4.94 29.95
C GLN A 409 -12.19 4.32 29.21
N GLU A 410 -12.35 4.70 27.95
CA GLU A 410 -13.45 4.22 27.10
C GLU A 410 -13.24 2.79 26.59
N PHE A 411 -12.00 2.34 26.46
CA PHE A 411 -11.65 1.12 25.75
C PHE A 411 -10.73 0.24 26.58
N ASP A 412 -11.14 -1.00 26.78
CA ASP A 412 -10.34 -2.04 27.41
C ASP A 412 -9.69 -2.90 26.34
N TYR A 413 -8.38 -3.13 26.49
CA TYR A 413 -7.55 -3.84 25.53
C TYR A 413 -6.93 -5.07 26.18
N ILE A 414 -7.02 -6.20 25.49
CA ILE A 414 -6.26 -7.42 25.80
C ILE A 414 -4.84 -7.31 25.23
N ASP A 415 -4.72 -6.76 24.02
CA ASP A 415 -3.43 -6.46 23.37
C ASP A 415 -3.52 -5.05 22.76
N LYS A 416 -2.87 -4.10 23.41
CA LYS A 416 -2.92 -2.67 23.03
C LYS A 416 -2.15 -2.39 21.74
N GLU A 417 -1.09 -3.13 21.45
CA GLU A 417 -0.28 -2.94 20.24
C GLU A 417 -1.04 -3.37 18.99
N LYS A 418 -1.80 -4.47 19.09
CA LYS A 418 -2.63 -5.00 18.00
C LYS A 418 -4.06 -4.47 18.03
N ASN A 419 -4.39 -3.61 18.98
CA ASN A 419 -5.72 -3.05 19.17
C ASN A 419 -6.80 -4.15 19.28
N ILE A 420 -6.50 -5.21 20.05
CA ILE A 420 -7.41 -6.33 20.33
C ILE A 420 -8.07 -6.10 21.69
N GLN A 421 -9.39 -6.23 21.71
CA GLN A 421 -10.24 -5.97 22.86
C GLN A 421 -11.01 -7.22 23.32
N VAL A 422 -11.16 -8.21 22.45
CA VAL A 422 -11.80 -9.49 22.80
C VAL A 422 -10.92 -10.63 22.32
N LEU A 423 -10.67 -11.61 23.19
CA LEU A 423 -9.95 -12.83 22.86
C LEU A 423 -10.89 -14.03 22.96
N ILE A 424 -11.01 -14.80 21.89
CA ILE A 424 -11.76 -16.06 21.84
C ILE A 424 -10.77 -17.17 21.54
N GLY A 425 -10.76 -18.19 22.38
CA GLY A 425 -9.89 -19.36 22.29
C GLY A 425 -10.18 -20.25 21.09
N ASN A 426 -9.54 -21.41 21.07
CA ASN A 426 -9.70 -22.46 20.07
C ASN A 426 -10.86 -23.39 20.47
N ASP A 427 -11.50 -24.05 19.50
CA ASP A 427 -12.60 -25.00 19.76
C ASP A 427 -13.78 -24.39 20.57
N VAL A 428 -13.99 -23.08 20.46
CA VAL A 428 -15.09 -22.41 21.16
C VAL A 428 -16.38 -22.53 20.35
N TRP A 429 -17.52 -22.66 21.01
CA TRP A 429 -18.84 -22.50 20.38
C TRP A 429 -19.62 -21.35 20.99
N ILE A 430 -20.09 -20.42 20.16
CA ILE A 430 -20.88 -19.27 20.58
C ILE A 430 -22.25 -19.30 19.90
N GLY A 431 -23.31 -19.37 20.71
CA GLY A 431 -24.69 -19.41 20.23
C GLY A 431 -25.16 -18.10 19.60
N SER A 432 -26.21 -18.22 18.77
CA SER A 432 -26.81 -17.11 18.03
C SER A 432 -27.15 -15.90 18.91
N GLY A 433 -26.97 -14.68 18.40
CA GLY A 433 -27.41 -13.44 19.07
C GLY A 433 -26.61 -13.02 20.30
N THR A 434 -25.52 -13.73 20.61
CA THR A 434 -24.65 -13.44 21.76
C THR A 434 -23.91 -12.11 21.59
N LYS A 435 -23.81 -11.34 22.67
CA LYS A 435 -23.02 -10.11 22.75
C LYS A 435 -21.84 -10.30 23.70
N ILE A 436 -20.65 -9.86 23.30
CA ILE A 436 -19.41 -10.01 24.08
C ILE A 436 -18.83 -8.61 24.32
N LEU A 437 -18.70 -8.20 25.59
CA LEU A 437 -18.10 -6.92 25.92
C LEU A 437 -16.58 -6.91 25.67
N GLN A 438 -16.03 -5.73 25.38
CA GLN A 438 -14.58 -5.50 25.38
C GLN A 438 -13.93 -5.90 26.72
N GLY A 439 -12.63 -6.18 26.68
CA GLY A 439 -11.85 -6.63 27.84
C GLY A 439 -12.05 -8.09 28.22
N VAL A 440 -12.84 -8.86 27.45
CA VAL A 440 -13.18 -10.26 27.76
C VAL A 440 -12.30 -11.26 27.01
N THR A 441 -11.87 -12.29 27.74
CA THR A 441 -11.25 -13.51 27.23
C THR A 441 -12.17 -14.72 27.42
N ILE A 442 -12.46 -15.43 26.33
CA ILE A 442 -13.16 -16.72 26.32
C ILE A 442 -12.13 -17.82 26.07
N GLY A 443 -11.96 -18.72 27.04
CA GLY A 443 -10.96 -19.78 27.02
C GLY A 443 -11.23 -20.89 26.01
N ASP A 444 -10.19 -21.66 25.71
CA ASP A 444 -10.26 -22.78 24.76
C ASP A 444 -11.36 -23.79 25.13
N GLY A 445 -12.11 -24.26 24.14
CA GLY A 445 -13.16 -25.24 24.34
C GLY A 445 -14.38 -24.71 25.10
N ALA A 446 -14.51 -23.42 25.40
CA ALA A 446 -15.70 -22.90 26.08
C ALA A 446 -16.96 -22.96 25.19
N ILE A 447 -18.14 -23.01 25.81
CA ILE A 447 -19.44 -22.89 25.13
C ILE A 447 -20.20 -21.70 25.72
N ILE A 448 -20.70 -20.83 24.85
CA ILE A 448 -21.61 -19.74 25.21
C ILE A 448 -22.98 -20.02 24.61
N GLY A 449 -24.00 -20.10 25.46
CA GLY A 449 -25.39 -20.29 25.04
C GLY A 449 -25.90 -19.10 24.21
N ALA A 450 -26.92 -19.34 23.39
CA ALA A 450 -27.53 -18.30 22.56
C ALA A 450 -28.08 -17.12 23.39
N CYS A 451 -28.15 -15.94 22.77
CA CYS A 451 -28.66 -14.69 23.32
C CYS A 451 -27.99 -14.25 24.63
N SER A 452 -26.76 -14.68 24.89
CA SER A 452 -26.04 -14.35 26.11
C SER A 452 -25.34 -12.99 26.04
N LEU A 453 -25.13 -12.36 27.20
CA LEU A 453 -24.29 -11.15 27.34
C LEU A 453 -23.04 -11.48 28.16
N VAL A 454 -21.92 -11.71 27.48
CA VAL A 454 -20.65 -12.03 28.12
C VAL A 454 -19.98 -10.75 28.59
N THR A 455 -19.96 -10.57 29.91
CA THR A 455 -19.43 -9.36 30.58
C THR A 455 -18.12 -9.59 31.32
N LYS A 456 -17.69 -10.85 31.45
CA LYS A 456 -16.49 -11.28 32.17
C LYS A 456 -15.86 -12.47 31.45
N ASP A 457 -14.60 -12.74 31.79
CA ASP A 457 -13.85 -13.88 31.25
C ASP A 457 -14.56 -15.22 31.50
N VAL A 458 -14.42 -16.11 30.52
CA VAL A 458 -14.98 -17.46 30.54
C VAL A 458 -13.83 -18.46 30.55
N PRO A 459 -13.70 -19.32 31.59
CA PRO A 459 -12.62 -20.29 31.65
C PRO A 459 -12.71 -21.35 30.54
N PRO A 460 -11.58 -21.98 30.18
CA PRO A 460 -11.55 -23.07 29.20
C PRO A 460 -12.46 -24.25 29.59
N TYR A 461 -13.14 -24.83 28.61
CA TYR A 461 -14.02 -26.01 28.76
C TYR A 461 -15.21 -25.82 29.73
N GLU A 462 -15.67 -24.60 29.92
CA GLU A 462 -16.88 -24.30 30.68
C GLU A 462 -18.02 -23.86 29.76
N ILE A 463 -19.26 -24.03 30.24
CA ILE A 463 -20.49 -23.65 29.54
C ILE A 463 -21.12 -22.47 30.29
N TYR A 464 -21.35 -21.36 29.59
CA TYR A 464 -21.95 -20.14 30.11
C TYR A 464 -23.22 -19.78 29.35
N GLY A 465 -24.16 -19.09 30.01
CA GLY A 465 -25.34 -18.53 29.34
C GLY A 465 -26.08 -17.48 30.17
N GLY A 466 -26.93 -16.69 29.51
CA GLY A 466 -27.79 -15.68 30.14
C GLY A 466 -27.33 -14.23 29.98
N VAL A 467 -28.06 -13.29 30.61
CA VAL A 467 -27.79 -11.84 30.58
C VAL A 467 -27.80 -11.29 32.02
N PRO A 468 -26.62 -11.05 32.64
CA PRO A 468 -25.28 -11.39 32.14
C PRO A 468 -25.04 -12.90 32.12
N ALA A 469 -24.11 -13.34 31.27
CA ALA A 469 -23.74 -14.74 31.14
C ALA A 469 -23.11 -15.26 32.44
N LYS A 470 -23.62 -16.39 32.94
CA LYS A 470 -23.12 -17.08 34.14
C LYS A 470 -22.74 -18.51 33.80
N LYS A 471 -21.82 -19.08 34.58
CA LYS A 471 -21.47 -20.51 34.47
C LYS A 471 -22.73 -21.35 34.68
N ILE A 472 -22.96 -22.26 33.75
CA ILE A 472 -24.03 -23.27 33.79
C ILE A 472 -23.44 -24.57 34.33
N LYS A 473 -22.39 -25.08 33.67
CA LYS A 473 -21.67 -26.31 34.04
C LYS A 473 -20.33 -26.42 33.31
N ASP A 474 -19.54 -27.39 33.69
CA ASP A 474 -18.34 -27.80 32.96
C ASP A 474 -18.68 -28.69 31.76
N ARG A 475 -17.89 -28.62 30.67
CA ARG A 475 -18.02 -29.56 29.52
C ARG A 475 -17.53 -30.96 29.87
N PHE A 476 -16.45 -31.04 30.65
CA PHE A 476 -15.73 -32.27 30.97
C PHE A 476 -15.28 -32.28 32.43
N GLY A 477 -14.87 -33.45 32.93
CA GLY A 477 -14.20 -33.60 34.21
C GLY A 477 -12.78 -32.99 34.19
N ASP A 478 -12.19 -32.82 35.38
CA ASP A 478 -10.90 -32.14 35.51
C ASP A 478 -9.74 -32.89 34.86
N THR A 479 -9.79 -34.23 34.85
CA THR A 479 -8.78 -35.07 34.19
C THR A 479 -8.80 -34.83 32.68
N GLU A 480 -9.97 -34.87 32.06
CA GLU A 480 -10.12 -34.64 30.62
C GLU A 480 -9.74 -33.20 30.24
N LYS A 481 -10.14 -32.20 31.04
CA LYS A 481 -9.73 -30.81 30.84
C LYS A 481 -8.21 -30.66 30.83
N LYS A 482 -7.51 -31.27 31.79
CA LYS A 482 -6.03 -31.23 31.87
C LYS A 482 -5.42 -31.92 30.65
N GLY A 483 -5.92 -33.08 30.27
CA GLY A 483 -5.48 -33.82 29.09
C GLY A 483 -5.65 -33.00 27.80
N LEU A 484 -6.82 -32.38 27.59
CA LEU A 484 -7.08 -31.56 26.42
C LEU A 484 -6.22 -30.27 26.37
N LYS A 485 -5.99 -29.62 27.53
CA LYS A 485 -5.08 -28.47 27.64
C LYS A 485 -3.65 -28.80 27.25
N ARG A 486 -3.19 -30.04 27.54
CA ARG A 486 -1.88 -30.53 27.11
C ARG A 486 -1.87 -30.95 25.64
N LEU A 487 -2.91 -31.66 25.20
CA LEU A 487 -2.99 -32.19 23.84
C LEU A 487 -2.99 -31.07 22.80
N GLN A 488 -3.76 -29.99 23.05
CA GLN A 488 -3.94 -28.86 22.13
C GLN A 488 -4.09 -29.32 20.68
N TRP A 489 -5.03 -30.24 20.43
CA TRP A 489 -5.16 -30.95 19.16
C TRP A 489 -5.24 -30.00 17.95
N TRP A 490 -5.76 -28.78 18.14
CA TRP A 490 -5.81 -27.71 17.14
C TRP A 490 -4.43 -27.24 16.63
N ASN A 491 -3.34 -27.59 17.31
CA ASN A 491 -1.96 -27.31 16.91
C ASN A 491 -1.27 -28.48 16.19
N LYS A 492 -1.87 -29.67 16.13
CA LYS A 492 -1.25 -30.88 15.57
C LYS A 492 -1.24 -30.95 14.04
N GLY A 493 -1.99 -30.07 13.37
CA GLY A 493 -2.06 -30.00 11.90
C GLY A 493 -3.00 -31.03 11.28
N GLU A 494 -3.36 -30.81 10.02
CA GLU A 494 -4.38 -31.61 9.33
C GLU A 494 -4.04 -33.10 9.19
N PRO A 495 -2.80 -33.52 8.85
CA PRO A 495 -2.47 -34.94 8.73
C PRO A 495 -2.70 -35.71 10.03
N TRP A 496 -2.33 -35.11 11.16
CA TRP A 496 -2.58 -35.71 12.47
C TRP A 496 -4.08 -35.78 12.76
N ILE A 497 -4.84 -34.71 12.48
CA ILE A 497 -6.29 -34.71 12.72
C ILE A 497 -6.98 -35.80 11.88
N LEU A 498 -6.60 -35.97 10.62
CA LEU A 498 -7.16 -37.01 9.74
C LEU A 498 -6.86 -38.42 10.27
N ALA A 499 -5.65 -38.67 10.78
CA ALA A 499 -5.27 -39.96 11.35
C ALA A 499 -6.07 -40.30 12.62
N HIS A 500 -6.44 -39.30 13.43
CA HIS A 500 -7.11 -39.49 14.72
C HIS A 500 -8.61 -39.14 14.69
N VAL A 501 -9.18 -38.79 13.52
CA VAL A 501 -10.56 -38.27 13.42
C VAL A 501 -11.62 -39.20 14.02
N ARG A 502 -11.40 -40.52 13.96
CA ARG A 502 -12.31 -41.52 14.53
C ARG A 502 -12.36 -41.49 16.06
N GLU A 503 -11.31 -40.98 16.70
CA GLU A 503 -11.16 -40.91 18.15
C GLU A 503 -11.90 -39.70 18.73
N PHE A 504 -12.15 -38.65 17.93
CA PHE A 504 -12.87 -37.45 18.36
C PHE A 504 -14.33 -37.69 18.78
N LYS A 505 -14.87 -38.89 18.53
CA LYS A 505 -16.19 -39.31 19.03
C LYS A 505 -16.24 -39.43 20.56
N ASP A 506 -15.09 -39.65 21.21
CA ASP A 506 -14.97 -39.83 22.66
C ASP A 506 -13.67 -39.17 23.17
N VAL A 507 -13.81 -38.20 24.08
CA VAL A 507 -12.67 -37.48 24.66
C VAL A 507 -11.71 -38.40 25.40
N LYS A 508 -12.19 -39.45 26.07
CA LYS A 508 -11.34 -40.40 26.81
C LYS A 508 -10.54 -41.27 25.86
N GLU A 509 -11.17 -41.73 24.78
CA GLU A 509 -10.47 -42.50 23.73
C GLU A 509 -9.36 -41.65 23.10
N LEU A 510 -9.67 -40.41 22.73
CA LEU A 510 -8.72 -39.47 22.14
C LEU A 510 -7.53 -39.20 23.06
N LEU A 511 -7.77 -38.97 24.35
CA LEU A 511 -6.71 -38.70 25.32
C LEU A 511 -5.84 -39.94 25.57
N LEU A 512 -6.46 -41.11 25.77
CA LEU A 512 -5.76 -42.36 26.04
C LEU A 512 -4.83 -42.77 24.89
N LYS A 513 -5.29 -42.68 23.65
CA LYS A 513 -4.47 -43.00 22.46
C LYS A 513 -3.33 -42.00 22.21
N ASN A 514 -3.39 -40.82 22.84
CA ASN A 514 -2.38 -39.77 22.71
C ASN A 514 -1.55 -39.55 23.99
N GLY A 515 -1.55 -40.54 24.88
CA GLY A 515 -0.72 -40.57 26.08
C GLY A 515 -0.98 -39.41 27.04
N GLN A 516 -2.25 -38.98 27.16
CA GLN A 516 -2.66 -37.88 28.02
C GLN A 516 -3.33 -38.32 29.31
#